data_AF-A0A662EM30-F1
#
_entry.id   AF-A0A662EM30-F1
#
_cell.length_a   1.000
_cell.length_b   1.000
_cell.length_c   1.000
_cell.angle_alpha   90.00
_cell.angle_beta   90.00
_cell.angle_gamma   90.00
#
_symmetry.space_group_name_H-M   'P 1'
#
loop_
_entity.id
_entity.type
_entity.pdbx_description
1 polymer ?
#
loop_
_entity_poly.entity_id
_entity_poly.type
_entity_poly.pdbx_seq_one_letter_code
_entity_poly.pdbx_strand_id
1 'polypeptide(L)'
;MRERRGIVGHETDNPYYEGKKYPEPTVCERCGLFYRDGHWQHPPEDLPRDAHRALCPACRREHDRYPGGLLYLGGSYLAEKRDEILNLVRNQ
;
A
#
# COMPACT_ATOMS: atom_id res chain seq x y z
N MET A 1 2.64 15.00 23.38
CA MET A 1 2.08 14.91 22.01
C MET A 1 0.95 13.90 22.07
N ARG A 2 -0.33 14.32 21.98
CA ARG A 2 -1.47 13.39 22.07
C ARG A 2 -1.53 12.59 20.77
N GLU A 3 -1.28 11.29 20.86
CA GLU A 3 -1.39 10.36 19.75
C GLU A 3 -2.85 10.33 19.27
N ARG A 4 -3.13 10.90 18.11
CA ARG A 4 -4.50 11.00 17.57
C ARG A 4 -4.87 9.71 16.85
N ARG A 5 -4.83 8.57 17.56
CA ARG A 5 -5.28 7.30 17.00
C ARG A 5 -6.81 7.32 16.96
N GLY A 6 -7.38 7.76 15.84
CA GLY A 6 -8.82 7.62 15.58
C GLY A 6 -9.25 6.14 15.56
N ILE A 7 -10.55 5.88 15.40
CA ILE A 7 -11.13 4.52 15.38
C ILE A 7 -10.41 3.65 14.32
N VAL A 8 -10.04 2.42 14.69
CA VAL A 8 -9.53 1.40 13.77
C VAL A 8 -10.67 1.01 12.83
N GLY A 9 -10.40 0.84 11.54
CA GLY A 9 -11.42 0.42 10.57
C GLY A 9 -12.10 -0.90 10.94
N HIS A 10 -13.13 -1.29 10.20
CA HIS A 10 -13.77 -2.60 10.38
C HIS A 10 -12.77 -3.74 10.13
N GLU A 11 -12.96 -4.85 10.82
CA GLU A 11 -12.17 -6.06 10.61
C GLU A 11 -12.37 -6.59 9.19
N THR A 12 -11.29 -7.05 8.57
CA THR A 12 -11.29 -7.55 7.19
C THR A 12 -10.42 -8.80 7.07
N ASP A 13 -10.72 -9.69 6.12
CA ASP A 13 -9.91 -10.86 5.79
C ASP A 13 -8.54 -10.52 5.16
N ASN A 14 -8.17 -9.24 5.12
CA ASN A 14 -6.87 -8.82 4.62
C ASN A 14 -5.79 -9.27 5.61
N PRO A 15 -4.83 -10.14 5.22
CA PRO A 15 -3.80 -10.66 6.13
C PRO A 15 -2.86 -9.58 6.67
N TYR A 16 -2.92 -8.36 6.12
CA TYR A 16 -2.14 -7.22 6.58
C TYR A 16 -2.95 -6.25 7.46
N TYR A 17 -4.20 -6.57 7.79
CA TYR A 17 -4.98 -5.88 8.81
C TYR A 17 -4.48 -6.32 10.20
N GLU A 18 -3.98 -5.38 11.00
CA GLU A 18 -3.38 -5.69 12.30
C GLU A 18 -4.30 -5.38 13.49
N GLY A 19 -5.55 -4.97 13.25
CA GLY A 19 -6.46 -4.53 14.32
C GLY A 19 -6.00 -3.29 15.10
N LYS A 20 -4.93 -2.63 14.64
CA LYS A 20 -4.31 -1.45 15.26
C LYS A 20 -3.76 -0.51 14.19
N LYS A 21 -3.65 0.77 14.54
CA LYS A 21 -2.96 1.78 13.72
C LYS A 21 -1.46 1.76 14.03
N TYR A 22 -0.66 2.11 13.02
CA TYR A 22 0.76 2.37 13.22
C TYR A 22 0.93 3.57 14.17
N PRO A 23 1.97 3.57 15.03
CA PRO A 23 2.36 4.77 15.76
C PRO A 23 2.63 5.93 14.80
N GLU A 24 2.25 7.14 15.14
CA GLU A 24 2.50 8.31 14.29
C GLU A 24 3.63 9.16 14.87
N PRO A 25 4.64 9.54 14.07
CA PRO A 25 4.85 9.20 12.65
C PRO A 25 5.52 7.83 12.43
N THR A 26 5.18 7.12 11.36
CA THR A 26 5.90 5.92 10.90
C THR A 26 6.36 6.07 9.44
N VAL A 27 7.55 5.60 9.09
CA VAL A 27 8.08 5.55 7.73
C VAL A 27 8.25 4.10 7.28
N CYS A 28 7.91 3.84 6.02
CA CYS A 28 8.14 2.55 5.38
C CYS A 28 9.63 2.38 5.05
N GLU A 29 10.27 1.35 5.56
CA GLU A 29 11.70 1.11 5.32
C GLU A 29 12.04 0.77 3.87
N ARG A 30 11.05 0.35 3.07
CA ARG A 30 11.26 -0.07 1.68
C ARG A 30 10.90 0.99 0.65
N CYS A 31 9.71 1.59 0.73
CA CYS A 31 9.25 2.58 -0.25
C CYS A 31 9.30 4.03 0.25
N GLY A 32 9.65 4.26 1.52
CA GLY A 32 9.74 5.59 2.10
C GLY A 32 8.39 6.28 2.36
N LEU A 33 7.25 5.63 2.09
CA LEU A 33 5.93 6.18 2.45
C LEU A 33 5.86 6.49 3.94
N PHE A 34 5.11 7.53 4.28
CA PHE A 34 4.98 8.11 5.60
C PHE A 34 3.54 7.94 6.10
N TYR A 35 3.37 7.39 7.30
CA TYR A 35 2.07 7.19 7.94
C TYR A 35 1.77 8.35 8.89
N ARG A 36 0.69 9.08 8.59
CA ARG A 36 0.18 10.20 9.39
C ARG A 36 -1.32 10.35 9.17
N ASP A 37 -2.03 10.85 10.18
CA ASP A 37 -3.47 11.09 10.13
C ASP A 37 -4.24 9.84 9.64
N GLY A 38 -3.80 8.66 10.08
CA GLY A 38 -4.45 7.38 9.80
C GLY A 38 -4.17 6.74 8.43
N HIS A 39 -3.36 7.34 7.55
CA HIS A 39 -3.10 6.83 6.19
C HIS A 39 -1.63 6.94 5.77
N TRP A 40 -1.24 6.15 4.76
CA TRP A 40 0.09 6.19 4.15
C TRP A 40 0.09 7.23 3.02
N GLN A 41 1.05 8.15 3.05
CA GLN A 41 1.20 9.26 2.13
C GLN A 41 2.68 9.41 1.72
N HIS A 42 2.95 10.21 0.69
CA HIS A 42 4.33 10.56 0.35
C HIS A 42 5.01 11.28 1.52
N PRO A 43 6.30 10.99 1.77
CA PRO A 43 7.03 11.67 2.83
C PRO A 43 7.14 13.17 2.53
N PRO A 44 7.05 14.03 3.56
CA PRO A 44 7.46 15.44 3.42
C PRO A 44 8.96 15.54 3.12
N GLU A 45 9.42 16.71 2.67
CA GLU A 45 10.84 16.96 2.38
C GLU A 45 11.74 16.62 3.59
N ASP A 46 11.30 17.00 4.78
CA ASP A 46 11.97 16.70 6.05
C ASP A 46 11.19 15.67 6.86
N LEU A 47 11.77 14.48 7.02
CA LEU A 47 11.23 13.46 7.90
C LEU A 47 11.59 13.74 9.37
N PRO A 48 10.63 13.57 10.30
CA PRO A 48 10.92 13.62 11.73
C PRO A 48 12.01 12.60 12.11
N ARG A 49 13.02 13.03 12.87
CA ARG A 49 14.14 12.17 13.31
C ARG A 49 13.69 11.01 14.20
N ASP A 50 12.54 11.16 14.85
CA ASP A 50 11.91 10.23 15.77
C ASP A 50 10.81 9.38 15.11
N ALA A 51 10.72 9.38 13.78
CA ALA A 51 9.74 8.54 13.08
C ALA A 51 10.03 7.05 13.30
N HIS A 52 8.99 6.31 13.68
CA HIS A 52 9.03 4.87 13.76
C HIS A 52 9.29 4.26 12.37
N ARG A 53 9.78 3.03 12.35
CA ARG A 53 10.05 2.28 11.13
C ARG A 53 9.22 1.02 11.08
N ALA A 54 8.60 0.76 9.92
CA ALA A 54 7.85 -0.46 9.66
C ALA A 54 7.85 -0.75 8.16
N LEU A 55 7.32 -1.91 7.75
CA LEU A 55 6.94 -2.14 6.36
C LEU A 55 5.46 -1.79 6.17
N CYS A 56 5.15 -0.95 5.19
CA CYS A 56 3.76 -0.65 4.87
C CYS A 56 3.04 -1.88 4.31
N PRO A 57 1.70 -1.96 4.42
CA PRO A 57 0.93 -3.10 3.92
C PRO A 57 1.20 -3.43 2.45
N ALA A 58 1.37 -2.42 1.58
CA ALA A 58 1.66 -2.63 0.17
C ALA A 58 3.03 -3.29 -0.05
N CYS A 59 4.08 -2.83 0.64
CA CYS A 59 5.40 -3.44 0.55
C CYS A 59 5.43 -4.87 1.09
N ARG A 60 4.60 -5.20 2.10
CA ARG A 60 4.44 -6.57 2.59
C ARG A 60 3.76 -7.46 1.55
N ARG A 61 2.69 -6.99 0.89
CA ARG A 61 2.04 -7.71 -0.22
C ARG A 61 3.00 -8.08 -1.33
N GLU A 62 3.84 -7.14 -1.74
CA GLU A 62 4.84 -7.38 -2.77
C GLU A 62 5.90 -8.39 -2.32
N HIS A 63 6.39 -8.28 -1.09
CA HIS A 63 7.37 -9.21 -0.52
C HIS A 63 6.82 -10.64 -0.47
N ASP A 64 5.59 -10.80 0.01
CA ASP A 64 4.95 -12.10 0.18
C ASP A 64 4.34 -12.63 -1.13
N ARG A 65 4.46 -11.86 -2.22
CA ARG A 65 3.84 -12.15 -3.52
C ARG A 65 2.34 -12.45 -3.38
N TYR A 66 1.65 -11.68 -2.54
CA TYR A 66 0.23 -11.83 -2.25
C TYR A 66 -0.59 -10.73 -2.94
N PRO A 67 -1.05 -10.95 -4.19
CA PRO A 67 -1.73 -9.93 -4.99
C PRO A 67 -3.10 -9.56 -4.42
N GLY A 68 -3.50 -8.29 -4.54
CA GLY A 68 -4.81 -7.77 -4.07
C GLY A 68 -6.02 -8.46 -4.69
N GLY A 69 -5.81 -9.04 -5.86
CA GLY A 69 -6.77 -9.80 -6.63
C GLY A 69 -6.10 -10.35 -7.88
N LEU A 70 -6.81 -11.21 -8.59
CA LEU A 70 -6.37 -11.77 -9.87
C LEU A 70 -7.36 -11.34 -10.95
N LEU A 71 -6.83 -10.84 -12.06
CA LEU A 71 -7.61 -10.49 -13.24
C LEU A 71 -7.26 -11.46 -14.37
N TYR A 72 -8.27 -12.17 -14.87
CA TYR A 72 -8.14 -13.06 -16.02
C TYR A 72 -8.74 -12.39 -17.24
N LEU A 73 -7.93 -12.21 -18.28
CA LEU A 73 -8.35 -11.66 -19.56
C LEU A 73 -8.33 -12.78 -20.61
N GLY A 74 -9.33 -12.81 -21.50
CA GLY A 74 -9.43 -13.82 -22.56
C GLY A 74 -10.27 -13.36 -23.74
N GLY A 75 -10.30 -14.16 -24.80
CA GLY A 75 -11.05 -13.90 -26.04
C GLY A 75 -10.19 -13.40 -27.20
N SER A 76 -10.79 -13.39 -28.40
CA SER A 76 -10.12 -13.00 -29.65
C SER A 76 -9.61 -11.56 -29.64
N TYR A 77 -10.35 -10.65 -28.99
CA TYR A 77 -9.97 -9.26 -28.87
C TYR A 77 -8.63 -9.08 -28.13
N LEU A 78 -8.40 -9.83 -27.04
CA LEU A 78 -7.12 -9.81 -26.34
C LEU A 78 -5.99 -10.33 -27.22
N ALA A 79 -6.23 -11.34 -28.05
CA ALA A 79 -5.22 -11.87 -28.94
C ALA A 79 -4.80 -10.84 -30.00
N GLU A 80 -5.77 -10.10 -30.56
CA GLU A 80 -5.50 -9.07 -31.57
C GLU A 80 -4.88 -7.79 -30.97
N LYS A 81 -5.30 -7.40 -29.76
CA LYS A 81 -4.95 -6.12 -29.11
C LYS A 81 -4.05 -6.27 -27.89
N ARG A 82 -3.34 -7.39 -27.77
CA ARG A 82 -2.56 -7.74 -26.57
C ARG A 82 -1.60 -6.63 -26.15
N ASP A 83 -0.83 -6.10 -27.09
CA ASP A 83 0.22 -5.13 -26.78
C ASP A 83 -0.36 -3.78 -26.40
N GLU A 84 -1.48 -3.36 -27.01
CA GLU A 84 -2.22 -2.16 -26.63
C GLU A 84 -2.73 -2.28 -25.18
N ILE A 85 -3.36 -3.40 -24.85
CA ILE A 85 -3.87 -3.67 -23.50
C ILE A 85 -2.73 -3.68 -22.48
N LEU A 86 -1.60 -4.33 -22.78
CA LEU A 86 -0.44 -4.33 -21.89
C LEU A 86 0.22 -2.95 -21.75
N ASN A 87 0.23 -2.15 -22.81
CA ASN A 87 0.74 -0.79 -22.76
C ASN A 87 -0.16 0.09 -21.88
N LEU A 88 -1.48 -0.06 -21.95
CA LEU A 88 -2.40 0.64 -21.05
C LEU A 88 -2.14 0.26 -19.58
N VAL A 89 -1.96 -1.04 -19.29
CA VAL A 89 -1.68 -1.52 -17.92
C VAL A 89 -0.36 -0.99 -17.37
N ARG A 90 0.66 -0.80 -18.21
CA ARG A 90 2.01 -0.38 -17.77
C ARG A 90 2.17 1.13 -17.59
N ASN A 91 1.32 1.94 -18.22
CA ASN A 91 1.49 3.40 -18.32
C ASN A 91 0.37 4.21 -17.64
N GLN A 92 -0.54 3.54 -16.91
CA GLN A 92 -1.54 4.19 -16.06
C GLN A 92 -1.06 4.28 -14.60
#